data_AF-A0A6J7EM71-F1
#
_entry.id   AF-A0A6J7EM71-F1
#
_cell.length_a   1.000
_cell.length_b   1.000
_cell.length_c   1.000
_cell.angle_alpha   90.00
_cell.angle_beta   90.00
_cell.angle_gamma   90.00
#
_symmetry.space_group_name_H-M   'P 1'
#
loop_
_entity.id
_entity.type
_entity.pdbx_description
1 polymer ?
#
loop_
_entity_poly.entity_id
_entity_poly.type
_entity_poly.pdbx_seq_one_letter_code
_entity_poly.pdbx_strand_id
1 'polypeptide(L)'
;MKRVTLVITAVAALIAGCGGSDTDAADTAPEPSTSKAAYEPGPFFGECGSISDAEVQAAFGAGPFAQVTRNSVGCQWETVAISGPSVSFSWYRGSPIGRERAGSELIGRPAKDIAIDGNPGFEAEQGPLCEIGVQFGDDFFHWSVTYSEQIPARPPCDVGNELAKLTVERKQ
;
A
#
# COMPACT_ATOMS: atom_id res chain seq x y z
N MET A 1 -58.31 -15.30 -37.73
CA MET A 1 -58.27 -16.40 -36.73
C MET A 1 -57.12 -17.33 -37.07
N LYS A 2 -56.09 -17.41 -36.22
CA LYS A 2 -55.33 -18.63 -35.87
C LYS A 2 -54.27 -18.25 -34.83
N ARG A 3 -54.51 -18.71 -33.61
CA ARG A 3 -53.58 -18.65 -32.47
C ARG A 3 -52.64 -19.85 -32.59
N VAL A 4 -51.34 -19.65 -32.38
CA VAL A 4 -50.42 -20.72 -31.97
C VAL A 4 -49.50 -20.14 -30.91
N THR A 5 -49.49 -20.80 -29.76
CA THR A 5 -48.79 -20.48 -28.50
C THR A 5 -47.53 -21.35 -28.38
N LEU A 6 -46.70 -21.05 -27.38
CA LEU A 6 -45.68 -21.88 -26.69
C LEU A 6 -44.25 -21.75 -27.28
N VAL A 7 -43.15 -21.68 -26.52
CA VAL A 7 -42.84 -22.03 -25.11
C VAL A 7 -41.67 -21.15 -24.62
N ILE A 8 -41.70 -20.71 -23.36
CA ILE A 8 -40.51 -20.19 -22.64
C ILE A 8 -39.96 -21.34 -21.79
N THR A 9 -38.72 -21.74 -22.03
CA THR A 9 -38.05 -22.79 -21.26
C THR A 9 -37.26 -22.13 -20.12
N ALA A 10 -37.76 -22.24 -18.89
CA ALA A 10 -37.03 -21.87 -17.68
C ALA A 10 -36.23 -23.07 -17.19
N VAL A 11 -34.91 -22.93 -17.11
CA VAL A 11 -34.02 -23.92 -16.49
C VAL A 11 -33.82 -23.52 -15.03
N ALA A 12 -34.38 -24.28 -14.10
CA ALA A 12 -34.13 -24.16 -12.67
C ALA A 12 -32.91 -25.00 -12.31
N ALA A 13 -31.84 -24.36 -11.82
CA ALA A 13 -30.71 -25.05 -11.21
C ALA A 13 -31.05 -25.36 -9.74
N LEU A 14 -31.10 -26.65 -9.40
CA LEU A 14 -31.29 -27.15 -8.04
C LEU A 14 -29.99 -27.04 -7.25
N ILE A 15 -30.04 -26.39 -6.10
CA ILE A 15 -28.95 -26.29 -5.13
C ILE A 15 -28.97 -27.59 -4.31
N ALA A 16 -27.98 -28.46 -4.50
CA ALA A 16 -27.81 -29.65 -3.65
C ALA A 16 -27.01 -29.25 -2.40
N GLY A 17 -27.71 -29.10 -1.27
CA GLY A 17 -27.09 -29.06 0.05
C GLY A 17 -26.71 -30.48 0.47
N CYS A 18 -25.44 -30.68 0.86
CA CYS A 18 -24.99 -31.93 1.47
C CYS A 18 -24.77 -31.68 2.97
N GLY A 19 -25.82 -31.89 3.75
CA GLY A 19 -25.70 -32.19 5.17
C GLY A 19 -25.49 -33.69 5.31
N GLY A 20 -24.40 -34.07 5.97
CA GLY A 20 -24.11 -35.45 6.32
C GLY A 20 -23.49 -35.48 7.72
N SER A 21 -24.27 -35.96 8.68
CA SER A 21 -23.81 -36.28 10.03
C SER A 21 -24.09 -37.76 10.26
N ASP A 22 -23.05 -38.55 10.52
CA ASP A 22 -23.05 -39.68 11.46
C ASP A 22 -21.62 -40.27 11.67
N THR A 23 -21.06 -39.90 12.82
CA THR A 23 -20.38 -40.67 13.90
C THR A 23 -19.13 -41.57 13.68
N ASP A 24 -18.10 -41.26 14.49
CA ASP A 24 -17.02 -42.05 15.12
C ASP A 24 -15.85 -42.66 14.31
N ALA A 25 -14.72 -41.94 14.29
CA ALA A 25 -13.40 -42.49 14.57
C ALA A 25 -12.47 -41.39 15.12
N ALA A 26 -11.90 -41.63 16.30
CA ALA A 26 -10.97 -40.76 16.97
C ALA A 26 -9.67 -40.59 16.17
N ASP A 27 -9.43 -39.40 15.68
CA ASP A 27 -8.10 -38.81 15.48
C ASP A 27 -8.27 -37.29 15.53
N THR A 28 -8.29 -36.75 16.75
CA THR A 28 -8.13 -35.31 16.95
C THR A 28 -6.67 -34.97 16.68
N ALA A 29 -6.30 -34.90 15.41
CA ALA A 29 -5.17 -34.06 15.01
C ALA A 29 -5.46 -32.65 15.57
N PRO A 30 -4.52 -32.00 16.26
CA PRO A 30 -4.70 -30.61 16.64
C PRO A 30 -5.00 -29.85 15.35
N GLU A 31 -6.19 -29.26 15.25
CA GLU A 31 -6.42 -28.22 14.24
C GLU A 31 -5.27 -27.22 14.42
N PRO A 32 -4.54 -26.85 13.35
CA PRO A 32 -3.54 -25.82 13.47
C PRO A 32 -4.27 -24.58 13.97
N SER A 33 -4.05 -24.24 15.23
CA SER A 33 -4.58 -23.05 15.84
C SER A 33 -3.91 -21.89 15.12
N THR A 34 -4.53 -21.47 14.02
CA THR A 34 -4.23 -20.17 13.41
C THR A 34 -4.90 -19.13 14.28
N SER A 35 -4.45 -19.02 15.54
CA SER A 35 -4.61 -17.75 16.24
C SER A 35 -3.75 -16.77 15.45
N LYS A 36 -4.34 -16.13 14.43
CA LYS A 36 -3.77 -14.89 13.93
C LYS A 36 -3.51 -14.04 15.16
N ALA A 37 -2.27 -13.60 15.33
CA ALA A 37 -1.94 -12.65 16.37
C ALA A 37 -2.98 -11.51 16.33
N ALA A 38 -3.37 -11.02 17.50
CA ALA A 38 -4.28 -9.89 17.55
C ALA A 38 -3.64 -8.72 16.79
N TYR A 39 -4.44 -8.05 15.95
CA TYR A 39 -3.98 -6.90 15.18
C TYR A 39 -3.43 -5.82 16.11
N GLU A 40 -2.20 -5.39 15.86
CA GLU A 40 -1.52 -4.31 16.56
C GLU A 40 -1.54 -3.02 15.71
N PRO A 41 -2.50 -2.09 15.93
CA PRO A 41 -2.59 -0.89 15.12
C PRO A 41 -1.40 0.04 15.32
N GLY A 42 -1.03 0.72 14.24
CA GLY A 42 -0.11 1.86 14.29
C GLY A 42 -0.80 3.15 14.74
N PRO A 43 -0.04 4.26 14.83
CA PRO A 43 -0.59 5.58 15.11
C PRO A 43 -1.49 6.05 13.96
N PHE A 44 -2.24 7.11 14.20
CA PHE A 44 -2.96 7.78 13.13
C PHE A 44 -2.03 8.75 12.40
N PHE A 45 -2.14 8.81 11.07
CA PHE A 45 -1.49 9.84 10.28
C PHE A 45 -2.56 10.77 9.74
N GLY A 46 -2.35 12.09 9.90
CA GLY A 46 -3.22 13.05 9.25
C GLY A 46 -3.17 12.91 7.72
N GLU A 47 -4.07 13.61 7.04
CA GLU A 47 -4.10 13.66 5.58
C GLU A 47 -2.68 13.86 5.02
N CYS A 48 -2.29 13.04 4.04
CA CYS A 48 -0.95 13.07 3.43
C CYS A 48 0.23 12.89 4.40
N GLY A 49 0.05 12.19 5.53
CA GLY A 49 1.09 12.06 6.55
C GLY A 49 1.28 13.32 7.39
N SER A 50 0.28 14.22 7.40
CA SER A 50 0.40 15.57 7.99
C SER A 50 1.49 16.43 7.33
N ILE A 51 1.76 16.19 6.05
CA ILE A 51 2.71 16.97 5.25
C ILE A 51 1.97 17.86 4.26
N SER A 52 2.33 19.14 4.21
CA SER A 52 1.75 20.11 3.29
C SER A 52 2.34 20.01 1.89
N ASP A 53 1.61 20.49 0.88
CA ASP A 53 2.09 20.55 -0.51
C ASP A 53 3.39 21.33 -0.65
N ALA A 54 3.53 22.42 0.12
CA ALA A 54 4.73 23.25 0.11
C ALA A 54 5.95 22.48 0.64
N GLU A 55 5.77 21.65 1.67
CA GLU A 55 6.84 20.80 2.21
C GLU A 55 7.23 19.70 1.23
N VAL A 56 6.25 19.02 0.60
CA VAL A 56 6.54 18.03 -0.43
C VAL A 56 7.27 18.68 -1.61
N GLN A 57 6.82 19.86 -2.05
CA GLN A 57 7.44 20.58 -3.16
C GLN A 57 8.87 21.03 -2.81
N ALA A 58 9.08 21.54 -1.60
CA ALA A 58 10.40 21.95 -1.12
C ALA A 58 11.36 20.76 -1.02
N ALA A 59 10.88 19.63 -0.48
CA ALA A 59 11.67 18.40 -0.41
C ALA A 59 12.00 17.88 -1.82
N PHE A 60 11.04 17.86 -2.75
CA PHE A 60 11.20 17.28 -4.08
C PHE A 60 12.05 18.10 -5.04
N GLY A 61 11.93 19.43 -5.04
CA GLY A 61 12.79 20.31 -5.85
C GLY A 61 12.63 20.24 -7.38
N ALA A 62 11.73 19.40 -7.92
CA ALA A 62 11.54 19.22 -9.37
C ALA A 62 10.61 20.26 -10.05
N GLY A 63 10.30 21.38 -9.37
CA GLY A 63 9.34 22.38 -9.83
C GLY A 63 7.93 22.18 -9.27
N PRO A 64 6.93 22.96 -9.74
CA PRO A 64 5.58 22.91 -9.21
C PRO A 64 4.82 21.65 -9.61
N PHE A 65 4.00 21.15 -8.70
CA PHE A 65 3.02 20.11 -9.01
C PHE A 65 1.86 20.68 -9.81
N ALA A 66 1.42 19.92 -10.81
CA ALA A 66 0.29 20.26 -11.67
C ALA A 66 -1.03 19.72 -11.09
N GLN A 67 -0.94 18.56 -10.44
CA GLN A 67 -2.08 17.86 -9.87
C GLN A 67 -1.68 17.30 -8.51
N VAL A 68 -2.62 17.36 -7.57
CA VAL A 68 -2.51 16.62 -6.32
C VAL A 68 -3.81 15.88 -6.04
N THR A 69 -3.73 14.55 -6.00
CA THR A 69 -4.86 13.67 -5.69
C THR A 69 -4.80 13.25 -4.23
N ARG A 70 -5.93 13.23 -3.53
CA ARG A 70 -6.03 12.87 -2.11
C ARG A 70 -7.19 11.93 -1.85
N ASN A 71 -6.99 11.00 -0.92
CA ASN A 71 -8.04 10.16 -0.38
C ASN A 71 -7.72 9.79 1.09
N SER A 72 -8.55 8.94 1.69
CA SER A 72 -8.42 8.57 3.11
C SER A 72 -7.17 7.75 3.46
N VAL A 73 -6.43 7.26 2.47
CA VAL A 73 -5.27 6.38 2.66
C VAL A 73 -4.00 6.90 1.99
N GLY A 74 -4.04 8.05 1.31
CA GLY A 74 -2.86 8.51 0.58
C GLY A 74 -3.05 9.78 -0.23
N CYS A 75 -1.92 10.26 -0.73
CA CYS A 75 -1.80 11.44 -1.56
C CYS A 75 -0.80 11.20 -2.70
N GLN A 76 -1.03 11.84 -3.83
CA GLN A 76 -0.18 11.73 -5.01
C GLN A 76 0.01 13.13 -5.59
N TRP A 77 1.25 13.58 -5.67
CA TRP A 77 1.67 14.83 -6.30
C TRP A 77 2.31 14.52 -7.65
N GLU A 78 1.85 15.17 -8.70
CA GLU A 78 2.28 14.88 -10.09
C GLU A 78 2.66 16.18 -10.79
N THR A 79 3.74 16.14 -11.56
CA THR A 79 4.09 17.22 -12.49
C THR A 79 3.26 17.12 -13.79
N VAL A 80 3.30 18.15 -14.64
CA VAL A 80 2.46 18.24 -15.87
C VAL A 80 2.75 17.15 -16.93
N ALA A 81 3.86 16.43 -16.82
CA ALA A 81 4.26 15.48 -17.85
C ALA A 81 3.54 14.13 -17.65
N ILE A 82 3.06 13.53 -18.74
CA ILE A 82 2.56 12.15 -18.73
C ILE A 82 3.69 11.25 -18.21
N SER A 83 3.41 10.49 -17.16
CA SER A 83 4.41 9.67 -16.45
C SER A 83 5.60 10.48 -15.95
N GLY A 84 5.39 11.76 -15.64
CA GLY A 84 6.43 12.67 -15.17
C GLY A 84 6.89 12.41 -13.73
N PRO A 85 7.84 13.21 -13.23
CA PRO A 85 8.22 13.23 -11.83
C PRO A 85 7.01 13.32 -10.91
N SER A 86 7.00 12.52 -9.85
CA SER A 86 5.90 12.41 -8.92
C SER A 86 6.36 11.96 -7.53
N VAL A 87 5.56 12.30 -6.53
CA VAL A 87 5.74 11.86 -5.14
C VAL A 87 4.41 11.28 -4.66
N SER A 88 4.45 10.19 -3.90
CA SER A 88 3.24 9.59 -3.34
C SER A 88 3.43 9.23 -1.88
N PHE A 89 2.36 9.41 -1.11
CA PHE A 89 2.21 8.93 0.26
C PHE A 89 1.09 7.89 0.28
N SER A 90 1.33 6.77 0.95
CA SER A 90 0.31 5.74 1.19
C SER A 90 0.38 5.26 2.64
N TRP A 91 -0.76 5.07 3.28
CA TRP A 91 -0.89 4.53 4.62
C TRP A 91 -1.68 3.22 4.58
N TYR A 92 -1.04 2.16 5.06
CA TYR A 92 -1.59 0.81 5.01
C TYR A 92 -1.87 0.31 6.42
N ARG A 93 -3.07 -0.27 6.60
CA ARG A 93 -3.52 -0.80 7.88
C ARG A 93 -3.74 -2.31 7.83
N GLY A 94 -3.23 -3.03 8.82
CA GLY A 94 -3.33 -4.49 8.92
C GLY A 94 -2.62 -5.21 7.78
N SER A 95 -1.52 -4.62 7.31
CA SER A 95 -0.79 -5.08 6.13
C SER A 95 0.70 -5.16 6.45
N PRO A 96 1.32 -6.35 6.34
CA PRO A 96 2.73 -6.48 6.67
C PRO A 96 3.59 -5.70 5.67
N ILE A 97 4.45 -4.82 6.19
CA ILE A 97 5.42 -4.05 5.39
C ILE A 97 6.30 -4.94 4.50
N GLY A 98 6.55 -6.18 4.93
CA GLY A 98 7.31 -7.18 4.17
C GLY A 98 6.74 -7.49 2.78
N ARG A 99 5.43 -7.29 2.57
CA ARG A 99 4.83 -7.47 1.23
C ARG A 99 5.31 -6.39 0.26
N GLU A 100 5.34 -5.13 0.69
CA GLU A 100 5.82 -4.02 -0.16
C GLU A 100 7.32 -4.10 -0.39
N ARG A 101 8.07 -4.50 0.64
CA ARG A 101 9.50 -4.80 0.52
C ARG A 101 9.75 -5.86 -0.56
N ALA A 102 9.06 -7.00 -0.47
CA ALA A 102 9.18 -8.08 -1.45
C ALA A 102 8.81 -7.62 -2.86
N GLY A 103 7.82 -6.74 -2.99
CA GLY A 103 7.47 -6.13 -4.28
C GLY A 103 8.66 -5.40 -4.93
N SER A 104 9.41 -4.63 -4.16
CA SER A 104 10.63 -3.95 -4.65
C SER A 104 11.76 -4.93 -4.99
N GLU A 105 12.02 -5.90 -4.12
CA GLU A 105 13.08 -6.89 -4.31
C GLU A 105 12.84 -7.75 -5.57
N LEU A 106 11.58 -8.17 -5.80
CA LEU A 106 11.20 -9.01 -6.94
C LEU A 106 11.42 -8.35 -8.30
N ILE A 107 11.39 -7.01 -8.37
CA ILE A 107 11.62 -6.24 -9.59
C ILE A 107 13.02 -5.64 -9.64
N GLY A 108 13.96 -6.22 -8.88
CA GLY A 108 15.38 -5.90 -8.96
C GLY A 108 15.73 -4.60 -8.25
N ARG A 109 14.96 -4.19 -7.24
CA ARG A 109 15.28 -3.07 -6.33
C ARG A 109 15.57 -3.63 -4.94
N PRO A 110 16.83 -3.96 -4.63
CA PRO A 110 17.17 -4.55 -3.35
C PRO A 110 16.79 -3.60 -2.22
N ALA A 111 15.93 -4.04 -1.32
CA ALA A 111 15.55 -3.26 -0.16
C ALA A 111 16.60 -3.41 0.95
N LYS A 112 17.04 -2.28 1.51
CA LYS A 112 17.89 -2.24 2.71
C LYS A 112 17.07 -1.86 3.93
N ASP A 113 17.49 -2.36 5.08
CA ASP A 113 16.86 -2.00 6.35
C ASP A 113 17.24 -0.58 6.75
N ILE A 114 16.26 0.17 7.25
CA ILE A 114 16.45 1.52 7.78
C ILE A 114 15.72 1.66 9.12
N ALA A 115 16.02 2.74 9.83
CA ALA A 115 15.24 3.18 10.98
C ALA A 115 14.98 4.70 10.89
N ILE A 116 13.72 5.11 11.00
CA ILE A 116 13.31 6.51 11.05
C ILE A 116 12.80 6.80 12.47
N ASP A 117 13.58 7.58 13.22
CA ASP A 117 13.33 7.91 14.63
C ASP A 117 12.95 6.70 15.50
N GLY A 118 13.75 5.62 15.34
CA GLY A 118 13.58 4.37 16.07
C GLY A 118 12.52 3.41 15.51
N ASN A 119 11.78 3.80 14.47
CA ASN A 119 10.79 2.95 13.83
C ASN A 119 11.44 2.19 12.66
N PRO A 120 11.36 0.85 12.62
CA PRO A 120 11.99 0.06 11.59
C PRO A 120 11.31 0.27 10.24
N GLY A 121 12.07 0.09 9.17
CA GLY A 121 11.56 0.29 7.82
C GLY A 121 12.45 -0.34 6.76
N PHE A 122 12.11 -0.07 5.51
CA PHE A 122 12.97 -0.38 4.37
C PHE A 122 13.11 0.82 3.44
N GLU A 123 14.21 0.83 2.71
CA GLU A 123 14.46 1.73 1.59
C GLU A 123 14.87 0.90 0.38
N ALA A 124 14.28 1.17 -0.79
CA ALA A 124 14.68 0.56 -2.05
C ALA A 124 14.87 1.64 -3.11
N GLU A 125 16.09 1.75 -3.63
CA GLU A 125 16.46 2.76 -4.63
C GLU A 125 16.78 2.11 -5.97
N GLN A 126 16.32 2.72 -7.06
CA GLN A 126 16.70 2.34 -8.41
C GLN A 126 16.71 3.58 -9.32
N GLY A 127 17.90 4.12 -9.56
CA GLY A 127 18.07 5.28 -10.42
C GLY A 127 17.25 6.49 -9.93
N PRO A 128 16.25 6.95 -10.69
CA PRO A 128 15.43 8.11 -10.32
C PRO A 128 14.28 7.79 -9.35
N LEU A 129 14.14 6.53 -8.91
CA LEU A 129 13.07 6.06 -8.01
C LEU A 129 13.62 5.70 -6.63
N CYS A 130 12.90 6.09 -5.59
CA CYS A 130 13.05 5.57 -4.24
C CYS A 130 11.71 5.20 -3.63
N GLU A 131 11.70 4.08 -2.92
CA GLU A 131 10.58 3.58 -2.10
C GLU A 131 11.04 3.52 -0.64
N ILE A 132 10.27 4.11 0.28
CA ILE A 132 10.54 4.08 1.72
C ILE A 132 9.30 3.66 2.46
N GLY A 133 9.37 2.57 3.21
CA GLY A 133 8.32 2.12 4.13
C GLY A 133 8.77 2.24 5.58
N VAL A 134 7.90 2.72 6.48
CA VAL A 134 8.17 2.80 7.93
C VAL A 134 7.06 2.13 8.71
N GLN A 135 7.42 1.15 9.54
CA GLN A 135 6.52 0.25 10.23
C GLN A 135 6.09 0.75 11.60
N PHE A 136 4.81 0.50 11.93
CA PHE A 136 4.20 0.70 13.23
C PHE A 136 3.23 -0.45 13.54
N GLY A 137 3.68 -1.43 14.35
CA GLY A 137 2.91 -2.65 14.58
C GLY A 137 2.61 -3.38 13.27
N ASP A 138 1.33 -3.64 13.01
CA ASP A 138 0.80 -4.25 11.79
C ASP A 138 0.45 -3.23 10.68
N ASP A 139 0.74 -1.95 10.90
CA ASP A 139 0.54 -0.86 9.96
C ASP A 139 1.90 -0.33 9.46
N PHE A 140 1.89 0.39 8.34
CA PHE A 140 3.04 1.17 7.88
C PHE A 140 2.59 2.31 6.99
N PHE A 141 3.40 3.34 6.88
CA PHE A 141 3.29 4.30 5.78
C PHE A 141 4.39 4.08 4.76
N HIS A 142 4.16 4.58 3.55
CA HIS A 142 5.06 4.45 2.43
C HIS A 142 5.16 5.76 1.66
N TRP A 143 6.40 6.17 1.37
CA TRP A 143 6.72 7.24 0.42
C TRP A 143 7.33 6.66 -0.83
N SER A 144 6.77 7.02 -1.99
CA SER A 144 7.37 6.76 -3.31
C SER A 144 7.81 8.09 -3.92
N VAL A 145 9.06 8.19 -4.34
CA VAL A 145 9.63 9.38 -4.99
C VAL A 145 10.21 8.96 -6.32
N THR A 146 9.70 9.50 -7.42
CA THR A 146 10.25 9.24 -8.75
C THR A 146 10.48 10.53 -9.51
N TYR A 147 11.65 10.66 -10.14
CA TYR A 147 11.89 11.69 -11.15
C TYR A 147 11.60 11.17 -12.57
N SER A 148 11.02 9.98 -12.69
CA SER A 148 10.78 9.31 -13.97
C SER A 148 12.06 9.29 -14.81
N GLU A 149 12.00 9.57 -16.11
CA GLU A 149 13.17 9.61 -16.99
C GLU A 149 14.02 10.89 -16.87
N GLN A 150 13.69 11.80 -15.95
CA GLN A 150 14.40 13.06 -15.77
C GLN A 150 15.61 12.91 -14.84
N ILE A 151 16.58 13.82 -14.99
CA ILE A 151 17.69 13.93 -14.03
C ILE A 151 17.12 14.34 -12.67
N PRO A 152 17.35 13.56 -11.59
CA PRO A 152 16.84 13.90 -10.28
C PRO A 152 17.36 15.27 -9.81
N ALA A 153 16.44 16.14 -9.37
CA ALA A 153 16.82 17.43 -8.77
C ALA A 153 17.52 17.24 -7.42
N ARG A 154 17.19 16.14 -6.74
CA ARG A 154 17.83 15.65 -5.50
C ARG A 154 17.89 14.12 -5.53
N PRO A 155 18.78 13.48 -4.77
CA PRO A 155 18.74 12.04 -4.57
C PRO A 155 17.35 11.60 -4.10
N PRO A 156 16.66 10.67 -4.81
CA PRO A 156 15.26 10.34 -4.50
C PRO A 156 15.05 9.82 -3.08
N CYS A 157 16.00 9.04 -2.55
CA CYS A 157 15.92 8.57 -1.17
C CYS A 157 16.22 9.64 -0.13
N ASP A 158 17.01 10.68 -0.43
CA ASP A 158 17.16 11.81 0.49
C ASP A 158 15.82 12.54 0.67
N VAL A 159 15.06 12.72 -0.43
CA VAL A 159 13.71 13.29 -0.40
C VAL A 159 12.76 12.42 0.42
N GLY A 160 12.74 11.10 0.13
CA GLY A 160 11.88 10.16 0.86
C GLY A 160 12.20 10.12 2.36
N ASN A 161 13.48 10.12 2.74
CA ASN A 161 13.90 10.10 4.14
C ASN A 161 13.48 11.37 4.89
N GLU A 162 13.59 12.53 4.23
CA GLU A 162 13.14 13.82 4.79
C GLU A 162 11.63 13.80 5.06
N LEU A 163 10.82 13.37 4.08
CA LEU A 163 9.36 13.27 4.22
C LEU A 163 8.95 12.22 5.25
N ALA A 164 9.64 11.09 5.31
CA ALA A 164 9.40 10.05 6.29
C ALA A 164 9.64 10.54 7.73
N LYS A 165 10.74 11.28 7.97
CA LYS A 165 11.02 11.88 9.29
C LYS A 165 9.90 12.83 9.73
N LEU A 166 9.52 13.77 8.87
CA LEU A 166 8.42 14.69 9.17
C LEU A 166 7.10 13.95 9.45
N THR A 167 6.84 12.86 8.73
CA THR A 167 5.65 12.03 8.94
C THR A 167 5.69 11.35 10.32
N VAL A 168 6.84 10.80 10.72
CA VAL A 168 7.03 10.17 12.04
C VAL A 168 6.91 11.19 13.16
N GLU A 169 7.45 12.39 12.99
CA GLU A 169 7.37 13.49 13.97
C GLU A 169 5.94 13.97 14.23
N ARG A 170 5.03 13.78 13.25
CA ARG A 170 3.66 14.33 13.26
C ARG A 170 2.55 13.29 13.43
N LYS A 171 2.91 12.03 13.67
CA LYS A 171 1.95 10.96 13.99
C LYS A 171 1.11 11.30 15.23
N GLN A 172 -0.15 10.86 15.25
CA GLN A 172 -1.14 11.14 16.29
C GLN A 172 -1.45 9.91 17.14
#